data_AF-A0A1W7A0Q2-F1
#
_entry.id   AF-A0A1W7A0Q2-F1
#
_cell.length_a   1.000
_cell.length_b   1.000
_cell.length_c   1.000
_cell.angle_alpha   90.00
_cell.angle_beta   90.00
_cell.angle_gamma   90.00
#
_symmetry.space_group_name_H-M   'P 1'
#
loop_
_entity.id
_entity.type
_entity.pdbx_description
1 polymer ?
#
loop_
_entity_poly.entity_id
_entity_poly.type
_entity_poly.pdbx_seq_one_letter_code
_entity_poly.pdbx_strand_id
1 'polypeptide(L)'
;MPGAFSHSLDSVEQDIALLVGHSFDRPLASKKTGTLVFNDTSEVLTFDATVLPEIADTSYGSDILKMISAGLSVGLSPGFRIPPPSAVPSDQAEKIEEEDPRIGRALIRTIFAAILFELSIVTRPAYEEANVSSDDANVSFDDFGSPIEADKRNWEQTGSGLVVPAHPLHRWRL
;
A
#
# COMPACT_ATOMS: atom_id res chain seq x y z
N MET A 1 -14.81 -6.13 0.75
CA MET A 1 -15.56 -6.53 1.96
C MET A 1 -14.57 -6.61 3.10
N PRO A 2 -14.92 -6.11 4.28
CA PRO A 2 -14.08 -6.21 5.47
C PRO A 2 -13.75 -7.67 5.80
N GLY A 3 -12.55 -7.94 6.30
CA GLY A 3 -12.16 -9.26 6.80
C GLY A 3 -11.79 -10.32 5.75
N ALA A 4 -11.80 -9.99 4.45
CA ALA A 4 -11.40 -10.97 3.43
C ALA A 4 -9.94 -11.45 3.60
N PHE A 5 -9.09 -10.66 4.26
CA PHE A 5 -7.69 -10.98 4.51
C PHE A 5 -7.39 -11.44 5.95
N SER A 6 -8.40 -11.60 6.83
CA SER A 6 -8.18 -11.90 8.25
C SER A 6 -7.31 -13.14 8.46
N HIS A 7 -7.42 -14.16 7.61
CA HIS A 7 -6.57 -15.35 7.68
C HIS A 7 -5.06 -15.02 7.63
N SER A 8 -4.66 -14.03 6.83
CA SER A 8 -3.26 -13.60 6.72
C SER A 8 -2.88 -12.57 7.77
N LEU A 9 -3.80 -11.68 8.14
CA LEU A 9 -3.54 -10.64 9.13
C LEU A 9 -3.41 -11.23 10.54
N ASP A 10 -4.22 -12.23 10.89
CA ASP A 10 -4.22 -12.85 12.23
C ASP A 10 -3.13 -13.92 12.40
N SER A 11 -2.56 -14.41 11.29
CA SER A 11 -1.52 -15.45 11.32
C SER A 11 -0.19 -14.91 11.83
N VAL A 12 0.33 -15.45 12.93
CA VAL A 12 1.64 -15.08 13.48
C VAL A 12 2.82 -15.57 12.62
N GLU A 13 2.62 -16.62 11.83
CA GLU A 13 3.68 -17.25 11.03
C GLU A 13 3.80 -16.65 9.64
N GLN A 14 2.69 -16.15 9.08
CA GLN A 14 2.65 -15.65 7.72
C GLN A 14 3.25 -14.25 7.64
N ASP A 15 4.27 -14.08 6.79
CA ASP A 15 4.79 -12.77 6.45
C ASP A 15 3.96 -12.11 5.33
N ILE A 16 3.94 -10.78 5.37
CA ILE A 16 3.36 -9.92 4.34
C ILE A 16 4.38 -8.83 4.07
N ALA A 17 4.82 -8.71 2.82
CA ALA A 17 5.82 -7.72 2.42
C ALA A 17 5.16 -6.48 1.80
N LEU A 18 5.67 -5.30 2.12
CA LEU A 18 5.44 -4.10 1.32
C LEU A 18 6.56 -3.99 0.29
N LEU A 19 6.22 -3.94 -0.99
CA LEU A 19 7.16 -4.02 -2.11
C LEU A 19 7.07 -2.81 -3.04
N VAL A 20 8.13 -2.57 -3.80
CA VAL A 20 8.09 -1.68 -4.98
C VAL A 20 7.78 -2.49 -6.24
N GLY A 21 6.68 -2.18 -6.93
CA GLY A 21 6.32 -2.79 -8.21
C GLY A 21 6.27 -4.32 -8.25
N HIS A 22 5.70 -4.97 -7.23
CA HIS A 22 5.60 -6.43 -7.05
C HIS A 22 6.96 -7.18 -7.03
N SER A 23 8.06 -6.46 -6.83
CA SER A 23 9.41 -7.02 -6.83
C SER A 23 9.83 -7.43 -5.42
N PHE A 24 9.88 -8.74 -5.14
CA PHE A 24 10.40 -9.26 -3.86
C PHE A 24 11.89 -8.94 -3.62
N ASP A 25 12.63 -8.56 -4.67
CA ASP A 25 14.00 -8.04 -4.57
C ASP A 25 14.06 -6.59 -4.05
N ARG A 26 12.91 -5.93 -3.86
CA ARG A 26 12.78 -4.52 -3.42
C ARG A 26 11.78 -4.37 -2.27
N PRO A 27 12.02 -5.03 -1.12
CA PRO A 27 11.16 -4.92 0.05
C PRO A 27 11.37 -3.57 0.76
N LEU A 28 10.27 -2.97 1.21
CA LEU A 28 10.27 -1.73 2.01
C LEU A 28 10.02 -1.98 3.50
N ALA A 29 9.11 -2.90 3.79
CA ALA A 29 8.72 -3.29 5.14
C ALA A 29 8.13 -4.71 5.13
N SER A 30 8.07 -5.36 6.29
CA SER A 30 7.36 -6.63 6.42
C SER A 30 6.63 -6.77 7.74
N LYS A 31 5.57 -7.57 7.73
CA LYS A 31 4.78 -7.87 8.92
C LYS A 31 5.62 -8.60 9.95
N LYS A 32 6.43 -9.56 9.50
CA LYS A 32 7.26 -10.40 10.36
C LYS A 32 8.37 -9.62 11.08
N THR A 33 8.88 -8.55 10.47
CA THR A 33 9.84 -7.64 11.11
C THR A 33 9.17 -6.60 12.00
N GLY A 34 7.83 -6.53 12.03
CA GLY A 34 7.07 -5.52 12.76
C GLY A 34 7.14 -4.12 12.15
N THR A 35 7.74 -3.97 10.96
CA THR A 35 7.82 -2.69 10.25
C THR A 35 6.61 -2.45 9.35
N LEU A 36 5.73 -3.43 9.20
CA LEU A 36 4.43 -3.30 8.55
C LEU A 36 3.34 -3.76 9.51
N VAL A 37 2.47 -2.83 9.90
CA VAL A 37 1.37 -3.07 10.84
C VAL A 37 0.06 -2.82 10.13
N PHE A 38 -0.93 -3.66 10.39
CA PHE A 38 -2.25 -3.59 9.76
C PHE A 38 -3.33 -3.25 10.78
N ASN A 39 -4.36 -2.55 10.32
CA ASN A 39 -5.59 -2.31 11.06
C ASN A 39 -6.77 -2.62 10.13
N ASP A 40 -7.39 -3.78 10.36
CA ASP A 40 -8.56 -4.25 9.62
C ASP A 40 -9.83 -3.89 10.38
N THR A 41 -10.63 -3.01 9.81
CA THR A 41 -11.91 -2.59 10.38
C THR A 41 -13.06 -3.08 9.51
N SER A 42 -14.29 -3.00 10.02
CA SER A 42 -15.50 -3.30 9.24
C SER A 42 -15.77 -2.34 8.08
N GLU A 43 -14.90 -1.35 7.82
CA GLU A 43 -15.07 -0.38 6.75
C GLU A 43 -13.88 -0.39 5.79
N VAL A 44 -12.67 -0.40 6.34
CA VAL A 44 -11.42 -0.29 5.58
C VAL A 44 -10.31 -1.11 6.22
N LEU A 45 -9.43 -1.65 5.38
CA LEU A 45 -8.13 -2.16 5.79
C LEU A 45 -7.09 -1.05 5.59
N THR A 46 -6.46 -0.60 6.67
CA THR A 46 -5.32 0.33 6.63
C THR A 46 -4.04 -0.37 7.05
N PHE A 47 -2.91 0.22 6.72
CA PHE A 47 -1.60 -0.24 7.18
C PHE A 47 -0.67 0.94 7.43
N ASP A 48 0.26 0.75 8.35
CA ASP A 48 1.38 1.65 8.62
C ASP A 48 2.68 0.90 8.29
N ALA A 49 3.56 1.55 7.54
CA ALA A 49 4.85 1.00 7.14
C ALA A 49 6.00 1.89 7.57
N THR A 50 6.87 1.36 8.43
CA THR A 50 8.12 2.00 8.82
C THR A 50 9.21 1.58 7.83
N VAL A 51 9.55 2.46 6.90
CA VAL A 51 10.73 2.27 6.03
C VAL A 51 11.97 2.67 6.83
N LEU A 52 12.78 1.68 7.20
CA LEU A 52 13.99 1.91 7.98
C LEU A 52 15.03 2.73 7.18
N PRO A 53 15.88 3.54 7.84
CA PRO A 53 16.87 4.37 7.17
C PRO A 53 17.75 3.59 6.18
N GLU A 54 18.19 2.39 6.55
CA GLU A 54 19.04 1.55 5.70
C GLU A 54 18.36 1.11 4.40
N ILE A 55 17.02 0.97 4.43
CA ILE A 55 16.21 0.66 3.25
C ILE A 55 15.90 1.94 2.46
N ALA A 56 15.57 3.04 3.14
CA ALA A 56 15.34 4.35 2.53
C ALA A 56 16.57 4.87 1.77
N ASP A 57 17.77 4.55 2.25
CA ASP A 57 19.05 4.93 1.63
C ASP A 57 19.45 4.06 0.44
N THR A 58 18.76 2.95 0.20
CA THR A 58 18.95 2.18 -1.04
C THR A 58 18.45 2.96 -2.26
N SER A 59 18.94 2.64 -3.45
CA SER A 59 18.46 3.29 -4.68
C SER A 59 16.95 3.15 -4.85
N TYR A 60 16.40 1.95 -4.66
CA TYR A 60 14.95 1.74 -4.84
C TYR A 60 14.11 2.38 -3.73
N GLY A 61 14.60 2.40 -2.49
CA GLY A 61 13.92 3.06 -1.36
C GLY A 61 13.89 4.57 -1.55
N SER A 62 15.03 5.18 -1.90
CA SER A 62 15.11 6.61 -2.15
C SER A 62 14.24 7.03 -3.33
N ASP A 63 14.26 6.25 -4.42
CA ASP A 63 13.47 6.53 -5.62
C ASP A 63 11.96 6.45 -5.33
N ILE A 64 11.49 5.39 -4.65
CA ILE A 64 10.06 5.24 -4.39
C ILE A 64 9.52 6.31 -3.43
N LEU A 65 10.28 6.68 -2.40
CA LEU A 65 9.89 7.75 -1.48
C LEU A 65 9.75 9.09 -2.22
N LYS A 66 10.73 9.44 -3.07
CA LYS A 66 10.65 10.63 -3.93
C LYS A 66 9.47 10.57 -4.90
N MET A 67 9.16 9.40 -5.45
CA MET A 67 8.01 9.22 -6.34
C MET A 67 6.68 9.38 -5.61
N ILE A 68 6.57 8.92 -4.36
CA ILE A 68 5.39 9.13 -3.50
C ILE A 68 5.25 10.63 -3.20
N SER A 69 6.30 11.29 -2.71
CA SER A 69 6.28 12.74 -2.40
C SER A 69 5.96 13.60 -3.63
N ALA A 70 6.35 13.16 -4.83
CA ALA A 70 6.00 13.81 -6.09
C ALA A 70 4.59 13.47 -6.61
N GLY A 71 3.84 12.59 -5.95
CA GLY A 71 2.51 12.14 -6.36
C GLY A 71 2.51 11.21 -7.58
N LEU A 72 3.66 10.64 -7.95
CA LEU A 72 3.83 9.80 -9.15
C LEU A 72 3.54 8.32 -8.90
N SER A 73 3.74 7.85 -7.67
CA SER A 73 3.52 6.44 -7.30
C SER A 73 2.79 6.35 -5.97
N VAL A 74 1.50 6.69 -6.02
CA VAL A 74 0.61 6.70 -4.86
C VAL A 74 -0.39 5.55 -4.87
N GLY A 75 -0.37 4.70 -5.89
CA GLY A 75 -1.28 3.57 -6.00
C GLY A 75 -0.82 2.37 -5.18
N LEU A 76 -1.78 1.55 -4.74
CA LEU A 76 -1.54 0.30 -4.04
C LEU A 76 -2.13 -0.88 -4.83
N SER A 77 -1.40 -1.99 -4.83
CA SER A 77 -1.83 -3.24 -5.44
C SER A 77 -1.61 -4.40 -4.46
N PRO A 78 -2.67 -5.11 -4.03
CA PRO A 78 -2.52 -6.28 -3.17
C PRO A 78 -2.30 -7.55 -3.98
N GLY A 79 -1.27 -8.31 -3.60
CA GLY A 79 -0.99 -9.65 -4.12
C GLY A 79 -1.57 -10.70 -3.20
N PHE A 80 -2.63 -11.35 -3.66
CA PHE A 80 -3.31 -12.39 -2.90
C PHE A 80 -3.69 -13.59 -3.77
N ARG A 81 -4.06 -14.69 -3.11
CA ARG A 81 -4.68 -15.85 -3.76
C ARG A 81 -5.86 -16.36 -2.95
N ILE A 82 -6.74 -17.11 -3.60
CA ILE A 82 -7.81 -17.84 -2.91
C ILE A 82 -7.19 -18.90 -1.98
N PRO A 83 -7.64 -19.01 -0.73
CA PRO A 83 -7.18 -20.05 0.18
C PRO A 83 -7.44 -21.44 -0.40
N PRO A 84 -6.60 -22.43 -0.10
CA PRO A 84 -6.89 -23.81 -0.50
C PRO A 84 -8.16 -24.31 0.24
N PRO A 85 -8.90 -25.28 -0.34
CA PRO A 85 -10.10 -25.85 0.29
C PRO A 85 -9.87 -26.42 1.69
N SER A 86 -8.62 -26.80 2.00
CA SER A 86 -8.21 -27.29 3.32
C SER A 86 -8.15 -26.20 4.40
N ALA A 87 -8.03 -24.93 4.01
CA ALA A 87 -8.04 -23.78 4.92
C ALA A 87 -9.42 -23.13 5.01
N VAL A 88 -10.08 -22.95 3.86
CA VAL A 88 -11.46 -22.41 3.77
C VAL A 88 -12.20 -23.19 2.69
N PRO A 89 -13.40 -23.74 2.96
CA PRO A 89 -14.20 -24.41 1.93
C PRO A 89 -14.41 -23.52 0.69
N SER A 90 -14.33 -24.10 -0.50
CA SER A 90 -14.35 -23.32 -1.76
C SER A 90 -15.59 -22.45 -1.91
N ASP A 91 -16.75 -22.94 -1.46
CA ASP A 91 -18.04 -22.26 -1.48
C ASP A 91 -18.15 -21.10 -0.47
N GLN A 92 -17.20 -21.01 0.47
CA GLN A 92 -17.07 -19.93 1.44
C GLN A 92 -15.94 -18.96 1.08
N ALA A 93 -15.01 -19.36 0.21
CA ALA A 93 -13.88 -18.53 -0.18
C ALA A 93 -14.22 -17.53 -1.29
N GLU A 94 -15.04 -17.95 -2.26
CA GLU A 94 -15.50 -17.09 -3.34
C GLU A 94 -16.86 -17.52 -3.92
N LYS A 95 -17.51 -16.60 -4.62
CA LYS A 95 -18.70 -16.85 -5.43
C LYS A 95 -18.47 -16.34 -6.84
N ILE A 96 -18.86 -17.15 -7.82
CA ILE A 96 -18.73 -16.83 -9.24
C ILE A 96 -20.13 -16.77 -9.85
N GLU A 97 -20.45 -15.68 -10.53
CA GLU A 97 -21.75 -15.44 -11.16
C GLU A 97 -21.57 -14.85 -12.55
N GLU A 98 -22.54 -15.06 -13.43
CA GLU A 98 -22.61 -14.33 -14.69
C GLU A 98 -23.23 -12.94 -14.43
N GLU A 99 -22.64 -11.92 -15.04
CA GLU A 99 -23.23 -10.59 -15.08
C GLU A 99 -24.61 -10.61 -15.75
N ASP A 100 -25.53 -9.76 -15.31
CA ASP A 100 -26.84 -9.62 -15.97
C ASP A 100 -26.62 -9.36 -17.48
N PRO A 101 -27.14 -10.23 -18.38
CA PRO A 101 -26.95 -10.11 -19.82
C PRO A 101 -27.38 -8.77 -20.42
N ARG A 102 -28.23 -8.01 -19.71
CA ARG A 102 -28.67 -6.66 -20.11
C ARG A 102 -27.63 -5.57 -19.82
N ILE A 103 -26.71 -5.81 -18.90
CA ILE A 103 -25.63 -4.90 -18.51
C ILE A 103 -24.34 -5.26 -19.25
N GLY A 104 -24.04 -6.56 -19.33
CA GLY A 104 -22.84 -7.04 -19.99
C GLY A 104 -22.79 -8.56 -20.05
N ARG A 105 -21.60 -9.10 -20.26
CA ARG A 105 -21.35 -10.56 -20.40
C ARG A 105 -20.09 -10.96 -19.64
N ALA A 106 -19.81 -10.29 -18.52
CA ALA A 106 -18.68 -10.63 -17.68
C ALA A 106 -18.98 -11.80 -16.73
N LEU A 107 -17.92 -12.48 -16.29
CA LEU A 107 -17.99 -13.33 -15.10
C LEU A 107 -17.59 -12.49 -13.89
N ILE A 108 -18.48 -12.38 -12.92
CA ILE A 108 -18.27 -11.65 -11.67
C ILE A 108 -17.79 -12.63 -10.61
N ARG A 109 -16.62 -12.33 -10.04
CA ARG A 109 -16.07 -13.07 -8.89
C ARG A 109 -16.15 -12.20 -7.66
N THR A 110 -16.86 -12.69 -6.64
CA THR A 110 -16.89 -12.09 -5.31
C THR A 110 -15.98 -12.89 -4.40
N ILE A 111 -14.94 -12.23 -3.88
CA ILE A 111 -13.93 -12.86 -3.03
C ILE A 111 -14.31 -12.60 -1.57
N PHE A 112 -14.52 -13.67 -0.79
CA PHE A 112 -14.88 -13.60 0.64
C PHE A 112 -13.70 -13.94 1.55
N ALA A 113 -12.77 -14.76 1.08
CA ALA A 113 -11.54 -15.08 1.79
C ALA A 113 -10.35 -15.10 0.82
N ALA A 114 -9.24 -14.53 1.25
CA ALA A 114 -8.02 -14.40 0.48
C ALA A 114 -6.80 -14.49 1.41
N ILE A 115 -5.73 -15.10 0.89
CA ILE A 115 -4.43 -15.11 1.55
C ILE A 115 -3.59 -14.00 0.93
N LEU A 116 -3.26 -12.98 1.72
CA LEU A 116 -2.47 -11.81 1.33
C LEU A 116 -0.97 -12.08 1.54
N PHE A 117 -0.15 -11.94 0.51
CA PHE A 117 1.31 -12.17 0.61
C PHE A 117 2.12 -10.89 0.51
N GLU A 118 1.60 -9.91 -0.21
CA GLU A 118 2.27 -8.64 -0.42
C GLU A 118 1.28 -7.52 -0.68
N LEU A 119 1.73 -6.32 -0.35
CA LEU A 119 1.21 -5.08 -0.89
C LEU A 119 2.32 -4.46 -1.72
N SER A 120 1.98 -3.84 -2.84
CA SER A 120 2.96 -3.10 -3.61
C SER A 120 2.54 -1.69 -3.92
N ILE A 121 3.50 -0.77 -3.75
CA ILE A 121 3.40 0.59 -4.22
C ILE A 121 3.63 0.60 -5.73
N VAL A 122 2.64 1.12 -6.44
CA VAL A 122 2.54 1.13 -7.91
C VAL A 122 2.05 2.48 -8.41
N THR A 123 2.29 2.77 -9.68
CA THR A 123 1.78 4.00 -10.32
C THR A 123 0.30 3.91 -10.68
N ARG A 124 -0.18 2.70 -10.97
CA ARG A 124 -1.59 2.43 -11.28
C ARG A 124 -2.13 1.43 -10.26
N PRO A 125 -3.03 1.86 -9.35
CA PRO A 125 -3.53 0.98 -8.31
C PRO A 125 -4.43 -0.12 -8.89
N ALA A 126 -4.58 -1.21 -8.14
CA ALA A 126 -5.51 -2.28 -8.50
C ALA A 126 -6.98 -1.85 -8.34
N TYR A 127 -7.23 -0.91 -7.41
CA TYR A 127 -8.53 -0.31 -7.12
C TYR A 127 -8.37 1.21 -6.99
N GLU A 128 -9.33 2.00 -7.47
CA GLU A 128 -9.19 3.45 -7.56
C GLU A 128 -8.97 4.12 -6.19
N GLU A 129 -9.58 3.56 -5.15
CA GLU A 129 -9.48 4.04 -3.77
C GLU A 129 -8.24 3.54 -3.03
N ALA A 130 -7.51 2.57 -3.58
CA ALA A 130 -6.34 1.95 -2.92
C ALA A 130 -5.08 2.79 -3.14
N ASN A 131 -4.76 3.64 -2.17
CA ASN A 131 -3.67 4.61 -2.26
C ASN A 131 -2.72 4.55 -1.05
N VAL A 132 -1.52 5.12 -1.21
CA VAL A 132 -0.51 5.30 -0.17
C VAL A 132 -0.12 6.78 -0.10
N SER A 133 0.12 7.26 1.12
CA SER A 133 0.73 8.56 1.39
C SER A 133 1.95 8.36 2.29
N SER A 134 2.97 9.18 2.11
CA SER A 134 4.05 9.30 3.09
C SER A 134 3.76 10.49 4.00
N ASP A 135 3.80 10.24 5.31
CA ASP A 135 3.95 11.33 6.26
C ASP A 135 5.44 11.68 6.31
N ASP A 136 5.85 12.72 5.59
CA ASP A 136 7.20 13.30 5.68
C ASP A 136 7.36 14.02 7.04
N ALA A 137 7.21 13.27 8.14
CA ALA A 137 7.86 13.66 9.37
C ALA A 137 9.36 13.41 9.14
N ASN A 138 10.15 14.47 8.96
CA ASN A 138 11.60 14.43 9.19
C ASN A 138 11.86 13.95 10.62
N VAL A 139 11.72 12.65 10.89
CA VAL A 139 12.07 12.07 12.18
C VAL A 139 13.58 12.18 12.27
N SER A 140 14.04 13.29 12.83
CA SER A 140 15.44 13.43 13.18
C SER A 140 15.64 12.53 14.39
N PHE A 141 16.67 11.70 14.41
CA PHE A 141 16.96 10.91 15.60
C PHE A 141 18.07 11.61 16.38
N ASP A 142 17.99 11.62 17.71
CA ASP A 142 19.14 12.05 18.50
C ASP A 142 20.30 11.05 18.34
N ASP A 143 21.48 11.40 18.85
CA ASP A 143 22.67 10.54 18.81
C ASP A 143 22.46 9.17 19.51
N PHE A 144 21.31 8.96 20.17
CA PHE A 144 20.93 7.74 20.88
C PHE A 144 19.75 7.00 20.21
N GLY A 145 19.29 7.44 19.03
CA GLY A 145 18.24 6.78 18.25
C GLY A 145 16.81 7.11 18.69
N SER A 146 16.58 8.17 19.47
CA SER A 146 15.25 8.62 19.88
C SER A 146 14.66 9.63 18.88
N PRO A 147 13.37 9.55 18.52
CA PRO A 147 12.71 10.52 17.65
C PRO A 147 12.74 11.95 18.20
N ILE A 148 13.20 12.90 17.39
CA ILE A 148 13.10 14.35 17.56
C ILE A 148 11.95 14.82 16.66
N GLU A 149 11.02 15.60 17.20
CA GLU A 149 9.87 16.11 16.45
C GLU A 149 10.30 16.90 15.20
N ALA A 150 9.78 16.48 14.05
CA ALA A 150 10.00 17.08 12.74
C ALA A 150 9.23 18.40 12.56
N ASP A 151 9.93 19.47 12.16
CA ASP A 151 9.28 20.72 11.74
C ASP A 151 8.52 20.51 10.42
N LYS A 152 7.24 20.88 10.41
CA LYS A 152 6.34 20.76 9.27
C LYS A 152 6.78 21.71 8.16
N ARG A 153 6.87 21.24 6.90
CA ARG A 153 6.55 21.99 5.64
C ARG A 153 7.03 21.27 4.38
N ASN A 154 6.17 21.21 3.34
CA ASN A 154 6.56 21.21 1.91
C ASN A 154 5.39 21.50 0.93
N TRP A 155 4.32 22.17 1.39
CA TRP A 155 3.13 22.43 0.60
C TRP A 155 2.73 23.90 0.75
N GLU A 156 2.60 24.63 -0.37
CA GLU A 156 2.23 26.06 -0.38
C GLU A 156 0.87 26.27 -1.03
N GLN A 157 0.03 27.12 -0.43
CA GLN A 157 -1.26 27.49 -0.99
C GLN A 157 -1.08 28.64 -1.99
N THR A 158 -1.41 28.37 -3.26
CA THR A 158 -1.44 29.38 -4.33
C THR A 158 -2.55 30.41 -4.10
N GLY A 159 -2.44 31.58 -4.73
CA GLY A 159 -3.45 32.64 -4.66
C GLY A 159 -4.85 32.26 -5.19
N SER A 160 -5.00 31.09 -5.84
CA SER A 160 -6.28 30.52 -6.25
C SER A 160 -6.82 29.45 -5.28
N GLY A 161 -6.18 29.24 -4.13
CA GLY A 161 -6.58 28.29 -3.10
C GLY A 161 -6.12 26.84 -3.33
N LEU A 162 -5.42 26.55 -4.42
CA LEU A 162 -4.79 25.24 -4.69
C LEU A 162 -3.49 25.08 -3.91
N VAL A 163 -3.23 23.90 -3.35
CA VAL A 163 -1.98 23.59 -2.65
C VAL A 163 -1.02 22.87 -3.61
N VAL A 164 0.21 23.38 -3.76
CA VAL A 164 1.22 22.85 -4.69
C VAL A 164 2.60 22.73 -4.02
N PRO A 165 3.48 21.82 -4.50
CA PRO A 165 4.86 21.72 -4.03
C PRO A 165 5.69 22.94 -4.44
N ALA A 166 6.60 23.38 -3.56
CA ALA A 166 7.35 24.63 -3.69
C ALA A 166 8.32 24.73 -4.90
N HIS A 167 8.59 23.62 -5.60
CA HIS A 167 9.53 23.58 -6.73
C HIS A 167 8.95 22.84 -7.94
N PRO A 168 8.40 23.55 -8.94
CA PRO A 168 7.96 22.93 -10.18
C PRO A 168 9.15 22.88 -11.16
N LEU A 169 9.90 21.78 -11.17
CA LEU A 169 10.92 21.56 -12.21
C LEU A 169 10.54 20.41 -13.16
N HIS A 170 10.86 20.67 -14.43
CA HIS A 170 10.75 19.82 -15.62
C HIS A 170 9.36 19.80 -16.30
N ARG A 171 9.06 20.91 -17.00
CA ARG A 171 8.08 20.93 -18.10
C ARG A 171 8.56 20.00 -19.22
N TRP A 172 7.79 18.94 -19.49
CA TRP A 172 7.76 18.32 -20.80
C TRP A 172 6.42 18.69 -21.46
N ARG A 173 6.48 19.32 -22.63
CA ARG A 173 5.30 19.52 -23.49
C ARG A 173 5.20 18.32 -24.43
N LEU A 174 4.03 17.67 -24.43
CA LEU A 174 3.52 16.94 -25.58
C LEU A 174 2.35 17.77 -26.15
#